data_AF-A0A935HHA2-F1
#
_entry.id   AF-A0A935HHA2-F1
#
_cell.length_a   1.000
_cell.length_b   1.000
_cell.length_c   1.000
_cell.angle_alpha   90.00
_cell.angle_beta   90.00
_cell.angle_gamma   90.00
#
_symmetry.space_group_name_H-M   'P 1'
#
loop_
_entity.id
_entity.type
_entity.pdbx_description
1 polymer ?
#
loop_
_entity_poly.entity_id
_entity_poly.type
_entity_poly.pdbx_seq_one_letter_code
_entity_poly.pdbx_strand_id
1 'polypeptide(L)'
;MINGIDCGTIWAKPYKLDISKAIKQGANNIEIKVTNTWYNRLIGDQLLPESERITWTTAPFILEGWPLLPAGLEKKVRIEW
;
A
#
# COMPACT_ATOMS: atom_id res chain seq x y z
N MET A 1 -0.64 -6.86 11.04
CA MET A 1 -0.83 -7.18 12.47
C MET A 1 -1.97 -8.19 12.61
N ILE A 2 -1.84 -9.13 13.52
CA ILE A 2 -2.86 -10.11 13.89
C ILE A 2 -3.14 -9.95 15.38
N ASN A 3 -4.38 -9.65 15.76
CA ASN A 3 -4.77 -9.37 17.15
C ASN A 3 -3.89 -8.29 17.83
N GLY A 4 -3.49 -7.26 17.08
CA GLY A 4 -2.59 -6.20 17.57
C GLY A 4 -1.11 -6.58 17.63
N ILE A 5 -0.75 -7.83 17.35
CA ILE A 5 0.65 -8.28 17.28
C ILE A 5 1.19 -7.98 15.88
N ASP A 6 2.34 -7.29 15.81
CA ASP A 6 3.04 -7.12 14.54
C ASP A 6 3.66 -8.45 14.10
N CYS A 7 3.36 -8.84 12.87
CA CYS A 7 3.87 -10.07 12.26
C CYS A 7 5.00 -9.76 11.26
N GLY A 8 5.28 -8.48 10.98
CA GLY A 8 6.33 -8.02 10.08
C GLY A 8 5.80 -7.35 8.80
N THR A 9 6.74 -6.97 7.94
CA THR A 9 6.46 -6.29 6.67
C THR A 9 6.96 -7.11 5.47
N ILE A 10 6.09 -7.32 4.48
CA ILE A 10 6.42 -7.93 3.20
C ILE A 10 6.52 -6.88 2.11
N TRP A 11 7.65 -6.82 1.42
CA TRP A 11 7.91 -5.83 0.36
C TRP A 11 8.37 -6.47 -0.96
N ALA A 12 8.82 -7.73 -0.93
CA ALA A 12 9.27 -8.49 -2.09
C ALA A 12 8.63 -9.88 -2.12
N LYS A 13 8.78 -10.57 -3.26
CA LYS A 13 8.31 -11.94 -3.40
C LYS A 13 9.15 -12.92 -2.55
N PRO A 14 8.54 -14.00 -2.03
CA PRO A 14 7.10 -14.25 -2.01
C PRO A 14 6.38 -13.33 -1.02
N TYR A 15 5.21 -12.81 -1.40
CA TYR A 15 4.38 -11.95 -0.54
C TYR A 15 3.63 -12.79 0.52
N LYS A 16 4.40 -13.39 1.43
CA LYS A 16 3.92 -14.30 2.47
C LYS A 16 4.60 -13.98 3.80
N LEU A 17 3.88 -14.22 4.88
CA LEU A 17 4.35 -13.92 6.21
C LEU A 17 3.77 -14.94 7.20
N ASP A 18 4.61 -15.40 8.13
CA ASP A 18 4.21 -16.35 9.16
C ASP A 18 3.45 -15.64 10.29
N ILE A 19 2.23 -16.08 10.55
CA ILE A 19 1.35 -15.54 11.60
C ILE A 19 1.08 -16.53 12.74
N SER A 20 1.73 -17.70 12.73
CA SER A 20 1.48 -18.83 13.65
C SER A 20 1.52 -18.44 15.13
N LYS A 21 2.39 -17.50 15.50
CA LYS A 21 2.56 -17.02 16.87
C LYS A 21 1.51 -16.01 17.34
N ALA A 22 0.72 -15.46 16.41
CA ALA A 22 -0.22 -14.37 16.69
C ALA A 22 -1.70 -14.78 16.55
N ILE A 23 -1.97 -15.89 15.85
CA ILE A 23 -3.32 -16.42 15.67
C ILE A 23 -3.84 -17.12 16.94
N LYS A 24 -5.17 -17.07 17.13
CA LYS A 24 -5.88 -17.78 18.20
C LYS A 24 -7.07 -18.57 17.62
N GLN A 25 -7.57 -19.54 18.39
CA GLN A 25 -8.81 -20.24 18.03
C GLN A 25 -9.99 -19.26 17.99
N GLY A 26 -10.84 -19.39 16.96
CA GLY A 26 -12.01 -18.53 16.76
C GLY A 26 -11.70 -17.26 15.97
N ALA A 27 -12.37 -16.16 16.32
CA ALA A 27 -12.24 -14.90 15.59
C ALA A 27 -10.87 -14.23 15.83
N ASN A 28 -10.27 -13.73 14.74
CA ASN A 28 -9.01 -13.00 14.76
C ASN A 28 -9.21 -11.63 14.10
N ASN A 29 -8.63 -10.59 14.69
CA ASN A 29 -8.61 -9.26 14.07
C ASN A 29 -7.37 -9.13 13.20
N ILE A 30 -7.54 -8.71 11.95
CA ILE A 30 -6.45 -8.57 10.98
C ILE A 30 -6.36 -7.10 10.58
N GLU A 31 -5.18 -6.51 10.72
CA GLU A 31 -4.87 -5.18 10.22
C GLU A 31 -3.71 -5.26 9.23
N ILE A 32 -3.90 -4.72 8.03
CA ILE A 32 -2.88 -4.67 6.98
C ILE A 32 -2.67 -3.20 6.62
N LYS A 33 -1.45 -2.71 6.83
CA LYS A 33 -1.03 -1.39 6.37
C LYS A 33 -0.38 -1.57 5.00
N VAL A 34 -0.86 -0.83 4.01
CA VAL A 34 -0.37 -0.90 2.62
C VAL A 34 0.14 0.47 2.22
N THR A 35 1.31 0.49 1.58
CA THR A 35 1.92 1.71 1.06
C THR A 35 2.17 1.54 -0.43
N ASN A 36 1.73 2.50 -1.25
CA ASN A 36 2.09 2.59 -2.67
C ASN A 36 3.11 3.74 -2.88
N THR A 37 3.43 4.02 -4.15
CA THR A 37 4.39 5.07 -4.50
C THR A 37 3.70 6.42 -4.71
N TRP A 38 4.49 7.49 -4.77
CA TRP A 38 4.02 8.86 -5.06
C TRP A 38 3.40 9.05 -6.45
N TYR A 39 3.56 8.08 -7.35
CA TYR A 39 3.24 8.18 -8.77
C TYR A 39 1.82 8.73 -9.05
N ASN A 40 0.79 8.10 -8.48
CA ASN A 40 -0.60 8.51 -8.71
C ASN A 40 -0.91 9.91 -8.12
N ARG A 41 -0.27 10.25 -6.99
CA ARG A 41 -0.48 11.56 -6.34
C ARG A 41 0.17 12.69 -7.13
N LEU A 42 1.38 12.46 -7.66
CA LEU A 42 2.07 13.42 -8.52
C LEU A 42 1.29 13.70 -9.81
N ILE A 43 0.71 12.67 -10.45
CA ILE A 43 -0.19 12.84 -11.60
C ILE A 43 -1.40 13.70 -11.21
N GLY A 44 -2.07 13.36 -10.10
CA GLY A 44 -3.26 14.09 -9.66
C GLY A 44 -2.99 15.56 -9.36
N ASP A 45 -1.83 15.89 -8.77
CA ASP A 45 -1.47 17.27 -8.44
C ASP A 45 -1.14 18.10 -9.67
N GLN A 46 -0.62 17.50 -10.75
CA GLN A 46 -0.35 18.22 -12.00
C GLN A 46 -1.63 18.76 -12.65
N LEU A 47 -2.77 18.11 -12.39
CA LEU A 47 -4.08 18.53 -12.87
C LEU A 47 -4.70 19.68 -12.06
N LEU A 48 -4.06 20.08 -10.96
CA LEU A 48 -4.57 21.11 -10.05
C LEU A 48 -3.76 22.41 -10.13
N PRO A 49 -4.38 23.57 -9.80
CA PRO A 49 -3.67 24.79 -9.49
C PRO A 49 -2.64 24.58 -8.37
N GLU A 50 -1.52 25.29 -8.41
CA GLU A 50 -0.42 25.11 -7.45
C GLU A 50 -0.86 25.22 -5.99
N SER A 51 -1.81 26.11 -5.67
CA SER A 51 -2.36 26.31 -4.33
C SER A 51 -3.16 25.12 -3.78
N GLU A 52 -3.57 24.19 -4.65
CA GLU A 52 -4.38 23.01 -4.28
C GLU A 52 -3.57 21.71 -4.30
N ARG A 53 -2.28 21.79 -4.68
CA ARG A 53 -1.39 20.62 -4.71
C ARG A 53 -1.00 20.20 -3.31
N ILE A 54 -0.89 18.90 -3.10
CA ILE A 54 -0.43 18.30 -1.84
C ILE A 54 1.10 18.13 -1.85
N THR A 55 1.66 17.89 -3.03
CA THR A 55 3.05 17.53 -3.24
C THR A 55 3.83 18.66 -3.90
N TRP A 56 5.10 18.77 -3.52
CA TRP A 56 6.10 19.61 -4.15
C TRP A 56 7.39 18.81 -4.33
N THR A 57 8.02 18.90 -5.49
CA THR A 57 9.28 18.21 -5.79
C THR A 57 10.09 18.99 -6.81
N THR A 58 11.41 18.94 -6.70
CA THR A 58 12.33 19.51 -7.70
C THR A 58 12.52 18.61 -8.91
N ALA A 59 12.04 17.35 -8.85
CA ALA A 59 12.11 16.43 -9.96
C ALA A 59 11.04 16.79 -11.02
N PRO A 60 11.43 17.17 -12.25
CA PRO A 60 10.50 17.64 -13.27
C PRO A 60 9.81 16.46 -13.98
N PHE A 61 8.99 15.71 -13.25
CA PHE A 61 8.20 14.65 -13.87
C PHE A 61 7.10 15.31 -14.72
N ILE A 62 7.00 15.00 -16.01
CA ILE A 62 5.82 15.31 -16.83
C ILE A 62 5.07 13.99 -16.99
N LEU A 63 4.04 13.79 -16.16
CA LEU A 63 3.25 12.54 -16.13
C LEU A 63 1.83 12.75 -16.64
N GLU A 64 1.53 13.93 -17.17
CA GLU A 64 0.25 14.24 -17.80
C GLU A 64 -0.05 13.23 -18.91
N GLY A 65 -1.25 12.65 -18.87
CA GLY A 65 -1.70 11.63 -19.82
C GLY A 65 -1.20 10.21 -19.55
N TRP A 66 -0.33 9.98 -18.56
CA TRP A 66 0.08 8.63 -18.19
C TRP A 66 -1.02 7.93 -17.37
N PRO A 67 -1.21 6.60 -17.54
CA PRO A 67 -2.20 5.87 -16.77
C PRO A 67 -1.79 5.76 -15.30
N LEU A 68 -2.77 5.78 -14.40
CA LEU A 68 -2.54 5.51 -12.98
C LEU A 68 -1.99 4.09 -12.79
N LEU A 69 -1.08 3.94 -11.83
CA LEU A 69 -0.62 2.63 -11.41
C LEU A 69 -1.63 1.96 -10.49
N PRO A 70 -1.69 0.62 -10.52
CA PRO A 70 -2.41 -0.16 -9.53
C PRO A 70 -1.89 0.18 -8.10
N ALA A 71 -2.80 0.27 -7.12
CA ALA A 71 -2.50 0.72 -5.76
C ALA A 71 -3.37 0.00 -4.72
N GLY A 72 -2.71 -0.44 -3.64
CA GLY A 72 -3.38 -1.13 -2.55
C GLY A 72 -3.31 -2.65 -2.64
N LEU A 73 -4.23 -3.32 -1.96
CA LEU A 73 -4.29 -4.78 -1.88
C LEU A 73 -5.27 -5.33 -2.91
N GLU A 74 -4.79 -5.55 -4.12
CA GLU A 74 -5.66 -5.86 -5.28
C GLU A 74 -5.98 -7.34 -5.44
N LYS A 75 -5.09 -8.21 -4.95
CA LYS A 75 -5.23 -9.66 -5.08
C LYS A 75 -5.84 -10.24 -3.82
N LYS A 76 -6.53 -11.37 -3.99
CA LYS A 76 -7.09 -12.14 -2.88
C LYS A 76 -6.00 -12.52 -1.89
N VAL A 77 -6.19 -12.14 -0.64
CA VAL A 77 -5.39 -12.63 0.49
C VAL A 77 -5.87 -14.03 0.86
N ARG A 78 -4.92 -14.93 1.17
CA ARG A 78 -5.22 -16.30 1.57
C ARG A 78 -4.40 -16.67 2.81
N ILE A 79 -4.96 -17.56 3.60
CA ILE A 79 -4.24 -18.29 4.65
C ILE A 79 -3.87 -19.65 4.06
N GLU A 80 -2.62 -20.04 4.26
CA GLU A 80 -2.08 -21.33 3.86
C GLU A 80 -1.60 -22.08 5.11
N TRP A 81 -1.67 -23.41 5.09
CA TRP A 81 -1.32 -24.31 6.19
C TRP A 81 -0.19 -25.24 5.77
#